data_AF-A0A7Z9R1W2-F1
#
_entry.id   AF-A0A7Z9R1W2-F1
#
_cell.length_a   1.000
_cell.length_b   1.000
_cell.length_c   1.000
_cell.angle_alpha   90.00
_cell.angle_beta   90.00
_cell.angle_gamma   90.00
#
_symmetry.space_group_name_H-M   'P 1'
#
loop_
_entity.id
_entity.type
_entity.pdbx_description
1 polymer ?
#
loop_
_entity_poly.entity_id
_entity_poly.type
_entity_poly.pdbx_seq_one_letter_code
_entity_poly.pdbx_strand_id
1 'polypeptide(L)' 'MPVSIQKLVEVIQEACNPSIPNNQTNAQVALRFCLSYPQVTAVIPGMLTPEHVEENVRSSEFGKLPLKSLQMFSKIYQEH' A
#
# COMPACT_ATOMS: atom_id res chain seq x y z
N MET A 1 5.89 9.17 16.61
CA MET A 1 4.81 8.28 17.08
C MET A 1 4.41 7.44 15.88
N PRO A 2 4.41 6.09 15.92
CA PRO A 2 3.99 5.32 14.76
C PRO A 2 2.50 5.58 14.55
N VAL A 3 2.17 6.16 13.39
CA VAL A 3 0.79 6.32 12.97
C VAL A 3 0.18 4.92 12.86
N SER A 4 -1.01 4.72 13.42
CA SER A 4 -1.71 3.43 13.40
C SER A 4 -1.86 2.94 11.95
N ILE A 5 -1.67 1.63 11.69
CA ILE A 5 -1.90 1.02 10.37
C ILE A 5 -3.28 1.42 9.79
N GLN A 6 -4.27 1.64 10.65
CA GLN A 6 -5.60 2.13 10.27
C GLN A 6 -5.55 3.48 9.52
N LYS A 7 -4.70 4.41 9.94
CA LYS A 7 -4.55 5.71 9.26
C LYS A 7 -3.89 5.56 7.90
N LEU A 8 -2.93 4.64 7.73
CA LEU A 8 -2.36 4.36 6.40
C LEU A 8 -3.45 3.85 5.44
N VAL A 9 -4.39 3.04 5.94
CA VAL A 9 -5.53 2.53 5.15
C VAL A 9 -6.48 3.66 4.75
N GLU A 10 -6.82 4.57 5.67
CA GLU A 10 -7.65 5.75 5.38
C GLU A 10 -6.99 6.65 4.33
N VAL A 11 -5.68 6.87 4.45
CA VAL A 11 -4.89 7.66 3.51
C VAL A 11 -4.81 7.02 2.12
N ILE A 12 -4.64 5.70 2.06
CA ILE A 12 -4.69 4.94 0.80
C ILE A 12 -6.10 5.07 0.18
N GLN A 13 -7.16 4.98 0.98
CA GLN A 13 -8.53 5.14 0.50
C GLN A 13 -8.81 6.55 -0.04
N GLU A 14 -8.36 7.59 0.66
CA GLU A 14 -8.60 8.99 0.28
C GLU A 14 -7.75 9.40 -0.94
N ALA A 15 -6.48 9.00 -0.98
CA ALA A 15 -5.60 9.26 -2.12
C ALA A 15 -5.99 8.46 -3.38
N CYS A 16 -6.66 7.31 -3.22
CA CYS A 16 -7.05 6.45 -4.32
C CYS A 16 -8.51 6.62 -4.78
N ASN A 17 -9.31 7.53 -4.24
CA ASN A 17 -10.63 7.83 -4.81
C ASN A 17 -10.57 9.13 -5.63
N PRO A 18 -10.65 9.10 -6.98
CA PRO A 18 -11.31 8.10 -7.83
C PRO A 18 -10.36 7.27 -8.72
N SER A 19 -9.05 7.25 -8.46
CA SER A 19 -8.05 6.53 -9.28
C SER A 19 -7.16 5.61 -8.44
N ILE A 20 -7.73 4.55 -7.87
CA ILE A 20 -7.00 3.30 -7.71
C ILE A 20 -6.41 3.01 -9.10
N PRO A 21 -5.09 2.85 -9.29
CA PRO A 21 -4.54 2.50 -10.59
C PRO A 21 -5.25 1.24 -11.06
N ASN A 22 -6.14 1.41 -12.05
CA ASN A 22 -7.26 0.54 -12.40
C ASN A 22 -7.02 -0.93 -12.02
N ASN A 23 -7.89 -1.47 -11.15
CA ASN A 23 -7.97 -2.90 -10.78
C ASN A 23 -7.07 -3.40 -9.61
N GLN A 24 -6.78 -2.57 -8.59
CA GLN A 24 -6.01 -2.98 -7.41
C GLN A 24 -6.76 -2.80 -6.08
N THR A 25 -6.48 -3.64 -5.10
CA THR A 25 -7.06 -3.55 -3.76
C THR A 25 -6.20 -2.67 -2.84
N ASN A 26 -6.77 -2.24 -1.70
CA ASN A 26 -6.01 -1.48 -0.69
C ASN A 26 -4.85 -2.29 -0.11
N ALA A 27 -5.02 -3.61 0.07
CA ALA A 27 -3.95 -4.48 0.54
C ALA A 27 -2.80 -4.52 -0.47
N GLN A 28 -3.11 -4.61 -1.76
CA GLN A 28 -2.11 -4.56 -2.83
C GLN A 28 -1.37 -3.22 -2.85
N VAL A 29 -2.08 -2.10 -2.73
CA VAL A 29 -1.45 -0.77 -2.66
C VAL A 29 -0.54 -0.65 -1.42
N ALA A 30 -1.00 -1.13 -0.26
CA ALA A 30 -0.21 -1.11 0.97
C ALA A 30 1.07 -1.96 0.87
N LEU A 31 0.97 -3.17 0.30
CA LEU A 31 2.12 -4.04 0.06
C LEU A 31 3.14 -3.39 -0.89
N ARG A 32 2.65 -2.82 -2.00
CA ARG A 32 3.49 -2.09 -2.95
C ARG A 32 4.13 -0.86 -2.34
N PHE A 33 3.44 -0.15 -1.44
CA PHE A 33 4.00 0.99 -0.71
C PHE A 33 5.22 0.58 0.10
N CYS A 34 5.07 -0.43 0.96
CA CYS A 34 6.19 -0.95 1.76
C CYS A 34 7.38 -1.36 0.89
N LEU A 35 7.14 -2.11 -0.19
CA LEU A 35 8.19 -2.62 -1.10
C LEU A 35 8.75 -1.55 -2.06
N SER A 36 8.18 -0.34 -2.09
CA SER A 36 8.72 0.75 -2.91
C SER A 36 9.97 1.39 -2.30
N TYR A 37 10.19 1.21 -1.00
CA TYR A 37 11.36 1.73 -0.29
C TYR A 37 12.53 0.75 -0.37
N PRO A 38 13.70 1.16 -0.89
CA PRO A 38 14.85 0.25 -1.06
C PRO A 38 15.40 -0.28 0.27
N GLN A 39 15.07 0.34 1.40
CA GLN A 39 15.44 -0.13 2.74
C GLN A 39 14.60 -1.33 3.21
N VAL A 40 13.44 -1.61 2.58
CA VAL A 40 12.55 -2.71 2.93
C VAL A 40 12.86 -3.90 2.01
N THR A 41 13.40 -4.98 2.58
CA THR A 41 13.75 -6.18 1.81
C THR A 41 12.57 -7.15 1.66
N ALA A 42 11.68 -7.20 2.64
CA ALA A 42 10.55 -8.12 2.67
C ALA A 42 9.36 -7.52 3.43
N VAL A 43 8.16 -7.98 3.09
CA VAL A 43 6.91 -7.67 3.79
C VAL A 43 6.19 -8.98 4.08
N ILE A 44 5.69 -9.13 5.31
CA ILE A 44 4.99 -10.34 5.77
C ILE A 44 3.51 -9.97 5.99
N PRO A 45 2.65 -10.09 4.96
CA PRO A 45 1.22 -9.86 5.15
C PRO A 45 0.57 -10.97 5.96
N GLY A 46 -0.41 -10.61 6.79
CA GLY A 46 -1.31 -11.57 7.42
C GLY A 46 -2.48 -11.95 6.52
N MET A 47 -2.98 -13.17 6.66
CA MET A 47 -4.14 -13.70 5.93
C MET A 47 -4.94 -14.69 6.78
N LEU A 48 -6.23 -14.79 6.52
CA LEU A 48 -7.14 -15.78 7.13
C LEU A 48 -7.74 -16.75 6.11
N THR A 49 -7.71 -16.40 4.82
CA THR A 49 -8.31 -17.21 3.73
C THR A 49 -7.34 -17.33 2.55
N PRO A 50 -7.48 -18.38 1.71
CA PRO A 50 -6.69 -18.56 0.49
C PRO A 50 -6.80 -17.38 -0.49
N GLU A 51 -7.96 -16.74 -0.57
CA GLU A 51 -8.19 -15.61 -1.49
C GLU A 51 -7.33 -14.40 -1.12
N HIS A 52 -7.15 -14.13 0.17
CA HIS A 52 -6.23 -13.08 0.62
C HIS A 52 -4.77 -13.41 0.30
N VAL A 53 -4.39 -14.71 0.30
CA VAL A 53 -3.05 -15.13 -0.12
C VAL A 53 -2.83 -14.78 -1.59
N GLU A 54 -3.78 -15.18 -2.44
CA GLU A 54 -3.74 -14.92 -3.87
C GLU A 54 -3.72 -13.41 -4.17
N GLU A 55 -4.56 -12.63 -3.47
CA GLU A 55 -4.58 -11.17 -3.58
C GLU A 55 -3.23 -10.54 -3.21
N ASN A 56 -2.64 -10.98 -2.09
CA ASN A 56 -1.35 -10.48 -1.61
C ASN A 56 -0.23 -10.81 -2.59
N VAL A 57 -0.20 -12.04 -3.14
CA VAL A 57 0.80 -12.50 -4.11
C VAL A 57 0.74 -11.68 -5.41
N ARG A 58 -0.46 -11.41 -5.94
CA ARG A 58 -0.65 -10.58 -7.14
C ARG A 58 -0.08 -9.18 -7.02
N SER A 59 0.11 -8.66 -5.80
CA SER A 59 0.77 -7.36 -5.57
C SER A 59 2.15 -7.28 -6.23
N SER A 60 2.86 -8.40 -6.32
CA SER A 60 4.19 -8.48 -6.91
C SER A 60 4.21 -8.18 -8.42
N GLU A 61 3.11 -8.42 -9.13
CA GLU A 61 2.99 -8.21 -10.58
C GLU A 61 2.92 -6.71 -10.94
N PHE A 62 2.47 -5.86 -10.02
CA PHE A 62 2.30 -4.42 -10.25
C PHE A 62 3.57 -3.61 -9.98
N GLY A 63 4.60 -4.20 -9.38
CA GLY A 63 5.86 -3.53 -9.04
C GLY A 63 5.70 -2.35 -8.08
N LYS A 64 6.72 -1.47 -8.04
CA LYS A 64 6.75 -0.30 -7.14
C LYS A 64 5.69 0.74 -7.52
N LEU A 65 5.26 1.51 -6.54
CA LEU A 65 4.37 2.65 -6.79
C LEU A 65 5.12 3.79 -7.47
N PRO A 66 4.44 4.60 -8.32
CA PRO A 66 5.02 5.80 -8.89
C PRO A 66 5.46 6.78 -7.80
N LEU A 67 6.55 7.52 -8.04
CA LEU A 67 7.10 8.49 -7.09
C LEU A 67 6.06 9.53 -6.64
N LYS A 68 5.19 9.97 -7.53
CA LYS A 68 4.10 10.91 -7.22
C LYS A 68 3.16 10.37 -6.13
N SER A 69 2.80 9.09 -6.20
CA SER A 69 1.97 8.44 -5.19
C SER A 69 2.71 8.32 -3.86
N LEU A 70 3.99 7.93 -3.88
CA LEU A 70 4.82 7.85 -2.68
C LEU A 70 4.98 9.20 -1.97
N GLN A 71 5.19 10.28 -2.73
CA GLN A 71 5.27 11.64 -2.20
C GLN A 71 3.95 12.07 -1.56
N MET A 72 2.82 11.74 -2.18
CA MET A 72 1.49 12.03 -1.62
C MET A 72 1.29 11.29 -0.29
N PHE A 73 1.57 9.99 -0.22
CA PHE A 73 1.47 9.22 1.02
C PHE A 73 2.41 9.75 2.11
N SER A 74 3.65 10.09 1.75
CA SER A 74 4.63 10.65 2.69
C SER A 74 4.17 11.99 3.26
N LYS A 75 3.58 12.86 2.42
CA LYS A 75 3.06 14.16 2.85
C LYS A 75 1.97 13.97 3.90
N ILE A 76 1.00 13.10 3.61
CA ILE A 76 -0.12 12.85 4.51
C ILE A 76 0.35 12.20 5.82
N TYR A 77 1.35 11.32 5.77
CA TYR A 77 1.98 10.75 6.96
C TYR A 77 2.71 11.79 7.82
N GLN A 78 3.34 12.80 7.21
CA GLN A 78 4.09 13.84 7.93
C GLN A 78 3.21 14.96 8.51
N GLU A 79 2.01 15.18 7.96
CA GLU A 79 1.06 16.19 8.43
C GLU A 79 0.25 15.72 9.67
N HIS A 80 0.47 14.50 10.16
CA HIS A 80 -0.29 13.87 11.26
C HIS A 80 0.58 13.09 12.26
#